data_AF-A0AAV5IBG0-F1
#
_entry.id   AF-A0AAV5IBG0-F1
#
_cell.length_a   1.000
_cell.length_b   1.000
_cell.length_c   1.000
_cell.angle_alpha   90.00
_cell.angle_beta   90.00
_cell.angle_gamma   90.00
#
_symmetry.space_group_name_H-M   'P 1'
#
loop_
_entity.id
_entity.type
_entity.pdbx_description
1 polymer ?
#
loop_
_entity_poly.entity_id
_entity_poly.type
_entity_poly.pdbx_seq_one_letter_code
_entity_poly.pdbx_strand_id
1 'polypeptide(L)'
;MSIAKHYQTGESLPEDVYLKLLSARTFRAGSLSLRQIRFAIVDLELHTRYAPGGSESVYDVDQRVSRRTQVMPPLPEDRFLCSFMHIFAGGYAAGYYSYKWAEVLSADAFSAFEDAGLDDSKAVKLTGQKFRETVLALGGGKAPLDVFIEFRGREPSPEALLRHNGLLSVAASA
;
A
#
# COMPACT_ATOMS: atom_id res chain seq x y z
N MET A 1 -8.46 6.87 -24.28
CA MET A 1 -8.82 6.55 -22.87
C MET A 1 -10.04 5.65 -22.85
N SER A 2 -10.01 4.53 -22.12
CA SER A 2 -11.09 3.53 -22.11
C SER A 2 -12.20 3.85 -21.09
N ILE A 3 -11.84 4.30 -19.88
CA ILE A 3 -12.79 4.53 -18.77
C ILE A 3 -13.28 5.98 -18.70
N ALA A 4 -12.36 6.96 -18.74
CA ALA A 4 -12.67 8.36 -18.46
C ALA A 4 -13.41 9.03 -19.64
N LYS A 5 -14.74 8.89 -19.64
CA LYS A 5 -15.66 9.54 -20.57
C LYS A 5 -16.73 10.31 -19.81
N HIS A 6 -17.13 11.47 -20.33
CA HIS A 6 -18.22 12.24 -19.75
C HIS A 6 -19.54 11.45 -19.84
N TYR A 7 -20.27 11.35 -18.72
CA TYR A 7 -21.39 10.41 -18.63
C TYR A 7 -22.56 10.72 -19.57
N GLN A 8 -22.74 12.00 -19.95
CA GLN A 8 -23.80 12.42 -20.88
C GLN A 8 -23.31 12.47 -22.33
N THR A 9 -22.13 13.04 -22.56
CA THR A 9 -21.66 13.36 -23.93
C THR A 9 -20.79 12.24 -24.51
N GLY A 10 -20.27 11.34 -23.68
CA GLY A 10 -19.35 10.28 -24.09
C GLY A 10 -17.95 10.77 -24.48
N GLU A 11 -17.69 12.06 -24.38
CA GLU A 11 -16.39 12.67 -24.72
C GLU A 11 -15.30 12.16 -23.79
N SER A 12 -14.11 11.91 -24.34
CA SER A 12 -12.97 11.46 -23.54
C SER A 12 -12.41 12.61 -22.71
N LEU A 13 -11.88 12.28 -21.53
CA LEU A 13 -11.17 13.27 -20.70
C LEU A 13 -10.04 13.93 -21.52
N PRO A 14 -9.92 15.27 -21.48
CA PRO A 14 -8.82 15.97 -22.14
C PRO A 14 -7.45 15.52 -21.64
N GLU A 15 -6.48 15.45 -22.56
CA GLU A 15 -5.12 14.97 -22.27
C GLU A 15 -4.40 15.84 -21.22
N ASP A 16 -4.57 17.17 -21.28
CA ASP A 16 -3.96 18.08 -20.31
C ASP A 16 -4.49 17.83 -18.89
N VAL A 17 -5.75 17.38 -18.76
CA VAL A 17 -6.35 17.01 -17.47
C VAL A 17 -5.81 15.65 -17.00
N TYR A 18 -5.61 14.69 -17.90
CA TYR A 18 -4.93 13.43 -17.55
C TYR A 18 -3.52 13.68 -17.02
N LEU A 19 -2.74 14.54 -17.67
CA LEU A 19 -1.39 14.90 -17.21
C LEU A 19 -1.40 15.56 -15.83
N LYS A 20 -2.40 16.40 -15.53
CA LYS A 20 -2.61 16.97 -14.19
C LYS A 20 -2.90 15.87 -13.16
N LEU A 21 -3.77 14.90 -13.47
CA LEU A 21 -4.04 13.76 -12.58
C LEU A 21 -2.78 12.93 -12.32
N LEU A 22 -1.99 12.66 -13.36
CA LEU A 22 -0.73 11.93 -13.23
C LEU A 22 0.27 12.68 -12.35
N SER A 23 0.41 14.00 -12.54
CA SER A 23 1.28 14.85 -11.71
C SER A 23 0.86 14.89 -10.23
N ALA A 24 -0.43 14.74 -9.95
CA ALA A 24 -0.97 14.73 -8.59
C ALA A 24 -0.81 13.37 -7.89
N ARG A 25 -0.35 12.31 -8.58
CA ARG A 25 -0.25 10.94 -8.05
C ARG A 25 0.49 10.86 -6.71
N THR A 26 1.58 11.60 -6.55
CA THR A 26 2.44 11.56 -5.35
C THR A 26 2.09 12.65 -4.32
N PHE A 27 1.04 13.43 -4.56
CA PHE A 27 0.60 14.47 -3.63
C PHE A 27 0.29 13.86 -2.25
N ARG A 28 1.00 14.33 -1.22
CA ARG A 28 0.89 13.86 0.18
C ARG A 28 1.19 12.37 0.40
N ALA A 29 1.90 11.71 -0.51
CA ALA A 29 2.27 10.29 -0.38
C ALA A 29 2.93 9.97 0.97
N GLY A 30 3.79 10.85 1.48
CA GLY A 30 4.38 10.71 2.82
C GLY A 30 3.34 10.68 3.95
N SER A 31 2.38 11.61 3.96
CA SER A 31 1.31 11.65 4.97
C SER A 31 0.39 10.42 4.89
N LEU A 32 0.05 9.99 3.68
CA LEU A 32 -0.77 8.80 3.45
C LEU A 32 -0.06 7.53 3.90
N SER A 33 1.23 7.40 3.58
CA SER A 33 2.07 6.29 4.01
C SER A 33 2.17 6.23 5.54
N LEU A 34 2.46 7.37 6.18
CA LEU A 34 2.61 7.44 7.64
C LEU A 34 1.29 7.13 8.37
N ARG A 35 0.14 7.52 7.80
CA ARG A 35 -1.19 7.14 8.31
C ARG A 35 -1.41 5.63 8.28
N GLN A 36 -1.03 4.93 7.21
CA GLN A 36 -1.13 3.47 7.14
C GLN A 36 -0.17 2.79 8.14
N ILE A 37 1.04 3.34 8.29
CA ILE A 37 2.03 2.85 9.27
C ILE A 37 1.51 3.02 10.70
N ARG A 38 0.87 4.15 11.05
CA ARG A 38 0.21 4.32 12.35
C ARG A 38 -0.78 3.20 12.64
N PHE A 39 -1.69 2.93 11.70
CA PHE A 39 -2.68 1.87 11.87
C PHE A 39 -2.07 0.48 12.05
N ALA A 40 -1.01 0.18 11.31
CA ALA A 40 -0.29 -1.08 11.46
C ALA A 40 0.42 -1.18 12.83
N ILE A 41 1.06 -0.11 13.28
CA ILE A 41 1.81 -0.12 14.55
C ILE A 41 0.85 -0.13 15.76
N VAL A 42 -0.25 0.62 15.74
CA VAL A 42 -1.22 0.59 16.84
C VAL A 42 -1.88 -0.79 16.97
N ASP A 43 -2.21 -1.43 15.84
CA ASP A 43 -2.67 -2.81 15.83
C ASP A 43 -1.65 -3.77 16.46
N LEU A 44 -0.40 -3.74 16.02
CA LEU A 44 0.65 -4.58 16.59
C LEU A 44 0.90 -4.30 18.08
N GLU A 45 0.94 -3.03 18.51
CA GLU A 45 1.17 -2.66 19.91
C GLU A 45 0.03 -3.14 20.82
N LEU A 46 -1.22 -3.03 20.36
CA LEU A 46 -2.40 -3.54 21.08
C LEU A 46 -2.39 -5.07 21.25
N HIS A 47 -1.80 -5.80 20.30
CA HIS A 47 -1.77 -7.27 20.29
C HIS A 47 -0.43 -7.87 20.77
N THR A 48 0.54 -7.06 21.20
CA THR A 48 1.85 -7.56 21.66
C THR A 48 2.29 -7.03 23.01
N ARG A 49 2.15 -5.72 23.27
CA ARG A 49 2.68 -5.06 24.48
C ARG A 49 1.59 -4.60 25.42
N TYR A 50 0.43 -4.22 24.89
CA TYR A 50 -0.70 -3.79 25.69
C TYR A 50 -1.26 -4.93 26.55
N ALA A 51 -1.52 -4.65 27.82
CA ALA A 51 -2.10 -5.58 28.77
C ALA A 51 -3.47 -5.08 29.23
N PRO A 52 -4.59 -5.70 28.78
CA PRO A 52 -5.93 -5.32 29.21
C PRO A 52 -6.09 -5.41 30.74
N GLY A 53 -6.84 -4.48 31.33
CA GLY A 53 -7.08 -4.41 32.78
C GLY A 53 -6.00 -3.71 33.60
N GLY A 54 -4.92 -3.23 32.96
CA GLY A 54 -3.92 -2.37 33.57
C GLY A 54 -4.36 -0.90 33.69
N SER A 55 -3.42 -0.03 34.07
CA SER A 55 -3.64 1.42 34.19
C SER A 55 -3.59 2.18 32.85
N GLU A 56 -2.98 1.59 31.83
CA GLU A 56 -2.91 2.16 30.48
C GLU A 56 -4.19 1.82 29.71
N SER A 57 -4.79 2.81 29.05
CA SER A 57 -5.92 2.60 28.13
C SER A 57 -5.46 2.37 26.69
N VAL A 58 -6.34 1.83 25.85
CA VAL A 58 -6.09 1.72 24.40
C VAL A 58 -5.84 3.07 23.73
N TYR A 59 -6.35 4.17 24.30
CA TYR A 59 -6.14 5.52 23.78
C TYR A 59 -4.76 6.08 24.17
N ASP A 60 -4.22 5.66 25.32
CA ASP A 60 -2.84 5.97 25.71
C ASP A 60 -1.84 5.28 24.78
N VAL A 61 -2.12 4.02 24.40
CA VAL A 61 -1.35 3.30 23.37
C VAL A 61 -1.38 4.06 22.04
N ASP A 62 -2.56 4.51 21.60
CA ASP A 62 -2.69 5.27 20.36
C ASP A 62 -1.91 6.59 20.39
N GLN A 63 -2.01 7.35 21.48
CA GLN A 63 -1.25 8.58 21.68
C GLN A 63 0.27 8.32 21.66
N ARG A 64 0.74 7.25 22.31
CA ARG A 64 2.16 6.86 22.31
C ARG A 64 2.66 6.53 20.91
N VAL A 65 1.94 5.69 20.17
CA VAL A 65 2.29 5.30 18.79
C VAL A 65 2.30 6.51 17.85
N SER A 66 1.33 7.40 18.02
CA SER A 66 1.16 8.58 17.17
C SER A 66 2.34 9.55 17.25
N ARG A 67 3.09 9.60 18.37
CA ARG A 67 4.31 10.44 18.49
C ARG A 67 5.38 10.16 17.43
N ARG A 68 5.43 8.93 16.89
CA ARG A 68 6.39 8.52 15.86
C ARG A 68 5.78 8.35 14.48
N THR A 69 4.45 8.39 14.37
CA THR A 69 3.69 8.00 13.18
C THR A 69 2.70 9.08 12.73
N GLN A 70 2.70 10.24 13.38
CA GLN A 70 1.97 11.43 12.95
C GLN A 70 2.80 12.67 13.23
N VAL A 71 2.58 13.70 12.43
CA VAL A 71 3.23 15.01 12.57
C VAL A 71 2.61 15.88 13.67
N MET A 72 1.35 15.59 14.02
CA MET A 72 0.61 16.24 15.11
C MET A 72 -0.09 15.15 15.92
N PRO A 73 -0.21 15.30 17.24
CA PRO A 73 -0.89 14.32 18.08
C PRO A 73 -2.39 14.24 17.74
N PRO A 74 -3.02 13.07 17.90
CA PRO A 74 -4.47 12.94 17.92
C PRO A 74 -5.07 13.80 19.03
N LEU A 75 -6.33 14.21 18.85
CA LEU A 75 -7.08 14.86 19.91
C LEU A 75 -7.28 13.91 21.10
N PRO A 76 -7.35 14.41 22.34
CA PRO A 76 -7.72 13.59 23.50
C PRO A 76 -9.08 12.88 23.35
N GLU A 77 -9.97 13.44 22.53
CA GLU A 77 -11.30 12.91 22.19
C GLU A 77 -11.29 11.94 21.01
N ASP A 78 -10.14 11.65 20.37
CA ASP A 78 -10.07 10.72 19.24
C ASP A 78 -10.47 9.30 19.68
N ARG A 79 -11.48 8.72 19.00
CA ARG A 79 -12.00 7.38 19.25
C ARG A 79 -11.99 6.50 18.00
N PHE A 80 -11.08 6.74 17.05
CA PHE A 80 -11.07 5.99 15.79
C PHE A 80 -11.00 4.47 16.00
N LEU A 81 -10.36 4.00 17.08
CA LEU A 81 -10.29 2.59 17.46
C LEU A 81 -11.67 1.93 17.59
N CYS A 82 -12.69 2.65 18.10
CA CYS A 82 -14.06 2.14 18.20
C CYS A 82 -14.69 1.83 16.83
N SER A 83 -14.14 2.39 15.76
CA SER A 83 -14.55 2.14 14.37
C SER A 83 -13.53 1.34 13.57
N PHE A 84 -12.46 0.82 14.21
CA PHE A 84 -11.38 0.14 13.52
C PHE A 84 -11.71 -1.35 13.25
N MET A 85 -12.76 -1.55 12.45
CA MET A 85 -13.36 -2.87 12.20
C MET A 85 -12.39 -3.90 11.63
N HIS A 86 -11.33 -3.48 10.94
CA HIS A 86 -10.33 -4.39 10.38
C HIS A 86 -9.75 -5.33 11.43
N ILE A 87 -9.45 -4.81 12.63
CA ILE A 87 -8.75 -5.55 13.69
C ILE A 87 -9.70 -6.06 14.79
N PHE A 88 -10.91 -5.50 14.90
CA PHE A 88 -11.88 -5.90 15.94
C PHE A 88 -13.04 -6.76 15.43
N ALA A 89 -13.32 -6.73 14.12
CA ALA A 89 -14.45 -7.43 13.51
C ALA A 89 -14.12 -7.91 12.07
N GLY A 90 -12.84 -8.08 11.78
CA GLY A 90 -12.32 -8.48 10.48
C GLY A 90 -11.13 -9.43 10.62
N GLY A 91 -10.50 -9.77 9.49
CA GLY A 91 -9.39 -10.73 9.45
C GLY A 91 -8.00 -10.14 9.70
N TYR A 92 -7.89 -8.93 10.25
CA TYR A 92 -6.61 -8.19 10.31
C TYR A 92 -6.11 -7.94 11.74
N ALA A 93 -6.64 -8.61 12.76
CA ALA A 93 -6.08 -8.52 14.12
C ALA A 93 -4.61 -8.96 14.14
N ALA A 94 -3.72 -8.13 14.68
CA ALA A 94 -2.26 -8.31 14.59
C ALA A 94 -1.76 -8.51 13.15
N GLY A 95 -2.44 -7.89 12.18
CA GLY A 95 -2.33 -8.18 10.76
C GLY A 95 -2.58 -6.99 9.86
N TYR A 96 -2.88 -5.79 10.37
CA TYR A 96 -3.10 -4.61 9.51
C TYR A 96 -1.84 -4.23 8.71
N TYR A 97 -0.65 -4.60 9.19
CA TYR A 97 0.60 -4.45 8.44
C TYR A 97 0.60 -5.21 7.10
N SER A 98 -0.26 -6.21 6.93
CA SER A 98 -0.40 -7.02 5.71
C SER A 98 -0.64 -6.16 4.47
N TYR A 99 -1.31 -5.01 4.60
CA TYR A 99 -1.48 -4.08 3.48
C TYR A 99 -0.14 -3.57 2.96
N LYS A 100 0.71 -3.01 3.83
CA LYS A 100 2.02 -2.48 3.43
C LYS A 100 2.99 -3.59 3.04
N TRP A 101 2.91 -4.75 3.70
CA TRP A 101 3.68 -5.94 3.33
C TRP A 101 3.35 -6.40 1.89
N ALA A 102 2.05 -6.54 1.57
CA ALA A 102 1.61 -6.90 0.24
C ALA A 102 1.82 -5.78 -0.80
N GLU A 103 1.83 -4.51 -0.38
CA GLU A 103 2.07 -3.39 -1.29
C GLU A 103 3.49 -3.44 -1.89
N VAL A 104 4.50 -3.88 -1.12
CA VAL A 104 5.85 -4.14 -1.63
C VAL A 104 5.81 -5.15 -2.77
N LEU A 105 5.14 -6.29 -2.56
CA LEU A 105 4.97 -7.32 -3.59
C LEU A 105 4.23 -6.76 -4.81
N SER A 106 3.14 -6.02 -4.61
CA SER A 106 2.33 -5.50 -5.71
C SER A 106 3.06 -4.46 -6.56
N ALA A 107 3.82 -3.55 -5.94
CA ALA A 107 4.57 -2.51 -6.64
C ALA A 107 5.73 -3.12 -7.44
N ASP A 108 6.43 -4.09 -6.85
CA ASP A 108 7.52 -4.79 -7.52
C ASP A 108 7.00 -5.73 -8.64
N ALA A 109 5.83 -6.33 -8.43
CA ALA A 109 5.15 -7.07 -9.50
C ALA A 109 4.74 -6.16 -10.67
N PHE A 110 4.20 -4.95 -10.39
CA PHE A 110 3.91 -3.97 -11.43
C PHE A 110 5.18 -3.48 -12.13
N SER A 111 6.30 -3.36 -11.40
CA SER A 111 7.60 -3.02 -11.99
C SER A 111 8.05 -4.03 -13.05
N ALA A 112 7.63 -5.29 -13.01
CA ALA A 112 7.91 -6.24 -14.09
C ALA A 112 7.21 -5.86 -15.41
N PHE A 113 6.08 -5.17 -15.36
CA PHE A 113 5.44 -4.59 -16.55
C PHE A 113 6.16 -3.32 -17.00
N GLU A 114 6.69 -2.51 -16.07
CA GLU A 114 7.54 -1.36 -16.40
C GLU A 114 8.83 -1.82 -17.12
N ASP A 115 9.51 -2.84 -16.59
CA ASP A 115 10.73 -3.44 -17.16
C ASP A 115 10.49 -4.01 -18.57
N ALA A 116 9.29 -4.57 -18.82
CA ALA A 116 8.92 -5.17 -20.10
C ALA A 116 8.47 -4.13 -21.16
N GLY A 117 8.05 -2.94 -20.74
CA GLY A 117 7.50 -1.89 -21.61
C GLY A 117 5.97 -1.85 -21.59
N LEU A 118 5.40 -0.81 -20.98
CA LEU A 118 3.95 -0.61 -20.86
C LEU A 118 3.26 -0.17 -22.17
N ASP A 119 4.04 0.36 -23.11
CA ASP A 119 3.62 0.80 -24.44
C ASP A 119 3.68 -0.33 -25.50
N ASP A 120 4.38 -1.43 -25.20
CA ASP A 120 4.37 -2.64 -26.04
C ASP A 120 3.23 -3.58 -25.62
N SER A 121 2.17 -3.61 -26.43
CA SER A 121 1.02 -4.49 -26.20
C SER A 121 1.38 -5.98 -26.15
N LYS A 122 2.40 -6.43 -26.89
CA LYS A 122 2.85 -7.82 -26.86
C LYS A 122 3.56 -8.13 -25.54
N ALA A 123 4.44 -7.24 -25.09
CA ALA A 123 5.12 -7.37 -23.81
C ALA A 123 4.12 -7.39 -22.64
N VAL A 124 3.16 -6.46 -22.62
CA VAL A 124 2.09 -6.41 -21.60
C VAL A 124 1.27 -7.72 -21.57
N LYS A 125 0.93 -8.27 -22.73
CA LYS A 125 0.18 -9.55 -22.82
C LYS A 125 0.99 -10.72 -22.26
N LEU A 126 2.26 -10.80 -22.60
CA LEU A 126 3.15 -11.87 -22.11
C LEU A 126 3.34 -11.80 -20.59
N THR A 127 3.66 -10.61 -20.06
CA THR A 127 3.79 -10.41 -18.60
C THR A 127 2.45 -10.65 -17.88
N GLY A 128 1.33 -10.22 -18.46
CA GLY A 128 0.00 -10.48 -17.94
C GLY A 128 -0.37 -11.96 -17.91
N GLN A 129 -0.01 -12.72 -18.95
CA GLN A 129 -0.18 -14.17 -18.95
C GLN A 129 0.65 -14.84 -17.85
N LYS A 130 1.91 -14.45 -17.69
CA LYS A 130 2.77 -14.95 -16.61
C LYS A 130 2.18 -14.66 -15.23
N PHE A 131 1.69 -13.43 -15.00
CA PHE A 131 1.02 -13.06 -13.74
C PHE A 131 -0.23 -13.89 -13.47
N ARG A 132 -1.03 -14.15 -14.51
CA ARG A 132 -2.21 -15.02 -14.43
C ARG A 132 -1.85 -16.45 -14.05
N GLU A 133 -0.84 -17.03 -14.70
CA GLU A 133 -0.44 -18.44 -14.51
C GLU A 133 0.29 -18.68 -13.18
N THR A 134 0.74 -17.61 -12.51
CA THR A 134 1.44 -17.68 -11.22
C THR A 134 0.55 -17.10 -10.10
N VAL A 135 0.61 -15.79 -9.88
CA VAL A 135 0.00 -15.06 -8.75
C VAL A 135 -1.50 -15.32 -8.65
N LEU A 136 -2.22 -15.40 -9.77
CA LEU A 136 -3.67 -15.58 -9.76
C LEU A 136 -4.13 -17.05 -9.80
N ALA A 137 -3.29 -17.98 -10.28
CA ALA A 137 -3.69 -19.37 -10.50
C ALA A 137 -3.33 -20.32 -9.35
N LEU A 138 -2.24 -20.05 -8.63
CA LEU A 138 -1.67 -21.02 -7.69
C LEU A 138 -2.31 -21.00 -6.29
N GLY A 139 -3.10 -19.96 -5.98
CA GLY A 139 -3.82 -19.82 -4.72
C GLY A 139 -2.91 -20.05 -3.50
N GLY A 140 -3.41 -20.81 -2.51
CA GLY A 140 -2.63 -21.26 -1.35
C GLY A 140 -1.88 -22.58 -1.55
N GLY A 141 -1.83 -23.12 -2.77
CA GLY A 141 -1.22 -24.42 -3.07
C GLY A 141 0.32 -24.40 -3.18
N LYS A 142 0.92 -23.21 -3.20
CA LYS A 142 2.37 -22.97 -3.17
C LYS A 142 2.64 -21.79 -2.25
N ALA A 143 3.82 -21.76 -1.61
CA ALA A 143 4.18 -20.67 -0.72
C ALA A 143 4.18 -19.32 -1.50
N PRO A 144 3.61 -18.23 -0.95
CA PRO A 144 3.45 -16.98 -1.67
C PRO A 144 4.77 -16.36 -2.17
N LEU A 145 5.87 -16.53 -1.43
CA LEU A 145 7.18 -16.05 -1.85
C LEU A 145 7.69 -16.81 -3.08
N ASP A 146 7.52 -18.13 -3.13
CA ASP A 146 7.90 -18.93 -4.29
C ASP A 146 7.07 -18.56 -5.53
N VAL A 147 5.75 -18.35 -5.34
CA VAL A 147 4.87 -17.86 -6.41
C VAL A 147 5.33 -16.49 -6.92
N PHE A 148 5.70 -15.59 -6.02
CA PHE A 148 6.22 -14.28 -6.39
C PHE A 148 7.55 -14.39 -7.15
N ILE A 149 8.50 -15.21 -6.70
CA ILE A 149 9.78 -15.42 -7.39
C ILE A 149 9.56 -16.03 -8.77
N GLU A 150 8.63 -16.99 -8.91
CA GLU A 150 8.28 -17.59 -10.20
C GLU A 150 7.77 -16.54 -11.19
N PHE A 151 6.93 -15.59 -10.73
CA PHE A 151 6.51 -14.44 -11.53
C PHE A 151 7.64 -13.44 -11.79
N ARG A 152 8.31 -12.97 -10.74
CA ARG A 152 9.21 -11.80 -10.78
C ARG A 152 10.63 -12.14 -11.27
N GLY A 153 11.04 -13.38 -11.12
CA GLY A 153 12.39 -13.89 -11.39
C GLY A 153 13.40 -13.66 -10.27
N ARG A 154 12.99 -13.03 -9.16
CA ARG A 154 13.81 -12.71 -7.98
C ARG A 154 12.93 -12.47 -6.74
N GLU A 155 13.54 -12.40 -5.57
CA GLU A 155 12.90 -11.96 -4.34
C GLU A 155 12.39 -10.50 -4.42
N PRO A 156 11.38 -10.13 -3.61
CA PRO A 156 10.78 -8.81 -3.64
C PRO A 156 11.71 -7.70 -3.13
N SER A 157 11.59 -6.52 -3.72
CA SER A 157 12.29 -5.30 -3.30
C SER A 157 11.29 -4.18 -2.98
N PRO A 158 11.49 -3.40 -1.90
CA PRO A 158 10.65 -2.24 -1.59
C PRO A 158 10.92 -1.02 -2.48
N GLU A 159 11.95 -1.06 -3.34
CA GLU A 159 12.35 0.07 -4.19
C GLU A 159 11.19 0.58 -5.06
N ALA A 160 10.49 -0.32 -5.75
CA ALA A 160 9.39 0.05 -6.65
C ALA A 160 8.27 0.77 -5.89
N LEU A 161 7.93 0.29 -4.69
CA LEU A 161 6.94 0.94 -3.82
C LEU A 161 7.36 2.37 -3.47
N LEU A 162 8.62 2.56 -3.07
CA LEU A 162 9.14 3.88 -2.71
C LEU A 162 9.20 4.80 -3.94
N ARG A 163 9.68 4.31 -5.08
CA ARG A 163 9.75 5.06 -6.34
C ARG A 163 8.38 5.50 -6.84
N HIS A 164 7.40 4.60 -6.87
CA HIS A 164 6.03 4.89 -7.30
C HIS A 164 5.34 5.97 -6.44
N ASN A 165 5.79 6.12 -5.19
CA ASN A 165 5.28 7.11 -4.25
C ASN A 165 6.18 8.35 -4.11
N GLY A 166 7.31 8.43 -4.82
CA GLY A 166 8.26 9.55 -4.70
C GLY A 166 8.94 9.63 -3.33
N LEU A 167 9.20 8.48 -2.69
CA LEU A 167 9.75 8.35 -1.33
C LEU A 167 11.13 7.70 -1.28
N LEU A 168 11.82 7.55 -2.41
CA LEU A 168 13.23 7.18 -2.40
C LEU A 168 14.06 8.30 -1.76
N SER A 169 15.13 7.94 -1.06
CA SER A 169 16.04 8.93 -0.48
C SER A 169 16.65 9.77 -1.61
N VAL A 170 16.46 11.08 -1.55
CA VAL A 170 17.30 12.01 -2.31
C VAL A 170 18.66 11.94 -1.63
N ALA A 171 19.71 11.52 -2.34
CA ALA A 171 21.07 11.64 -1.82
C ALA A 171 21.25 13.10 -1.40
N ALA A 172 21.58 13.34 -0.13
CA ALA A 172 21.84 14.69 0.34
C ALA A 172 22.92 15.29 -0.57
N SER A 173 22.58 16.37 -1.28
CA SER A 173 23.57 17.18 -1.97
C SER A 173 24.57 17.65 -0.92
N ALA A 174 25.78 17.11 -0.98
CA ALA A 174 26.92 17.59 -0.20
C ALA A 174 27.31 19.00 -0.63
#